data_AF-A0AAW3D8N8-F1
#
_entry.id   AF-A0AAW3D8N8-F1
#
_cell.length_a   1.000
_cell.length_b   1.000
_cell.length_c   1.000
_cell.angle_alpha   90.00
_cell.angle_beta   90.00
_cell.angle_gamma   90.00
#
_symmetry.space_group_name_H-M   'P 1'
#
loop_
_entity.id
_entity.type
_entity.pdbx_description
1 polymer ?
#
loop_
_entity_poly.entity_id
_entity_poly.type
_entity_poly.pdbx_seq_one_letter_code
_entity_poly.pdbx_strand_id
1 'polypeptide(L)'
;MHRKLAYILIVIFSLFLSSCATKMSTEADNAEQQKVKKQVLQLLEEEYNQPFKIVSFNYKYETHYPSGNCMDCRIKKYGTYHFQIQAVDNPIIELEFNIDDENKESIKDVVDSFKKDQLKELYCNSLRAYYRASIIDKIKVEQPNTKLGEKFCSNRGQAWYQEYKNYYLKHKDEYK
;
A
#
# COMPACT_ATOMS: atom_id res chain seq x y z
N MET A 1 -53.82 -13.13 -22.94
CA MET A 1 -53.11 -13.34 -21.66
C MET A 1 -51.58 -13.35 -21.83
N HIS A 2 -51.04 -13.96 -22.90
CA HIS A 2 -49.59 -14.08 -23.14
C HIS A 2 -48.80 -12.76 -23.28
N ARG A 3 -49.38 -11.70 -23.88
CA ARG A 3 -48.71 -10.38 -24.00
C ARG A 3 -48.40 -9.74 -22.63
N LYS A 4 -49.28 -9.89 -21.64
CA LYS A 4 -49.07 -9.30 -20.29
C LYS A 4 -48.02 -10.06 -19.49
N LEU A 5 -47.94 -11.39 -19.64
CA LEU A 5 -46.87 -12.21 -19.05
C LEU A 5 -45.49 -11.87 -19.65
N ALA A 6 -45.41 -11.66 -20.97
CA ALA A 6 -44.17 -11.28 -21.62
C ALA A 6 -43.64 -9.92 -21.10
N TYR A 7 -44.52 -8.94 -20.89
CA TYR A 7 -44.12 -7.65 -20.30
C TYR A 7 -43.61 -7.77 -18.86
N ILE A 8 -44.27 -8.60 -18.03
CA ILE A 8 -43.82 -8.84 -16.65
C ILE A 8 -42.43 -9.53 -16.64
N LEU A 9 -42.21 -10.50 -17.52
CA LEU A 9 -40.91 -11.17 -17.67
C LEU A 9 -39.80 -10.21 -18.14
N ILE A 10 -40.11 -9.31 -19.08
CA ILE A 10 -39.15 -8.30 -19.57
C ILE A 10 -38.77 -7.31 -18.45
N VAL A 11 -39.72 -6.86 -17.65
CA VAL A 11 -39.47 -5.93 -16.51
C VAL A 11 -38.65 -6.61 -15.41
N ILE A 12 -38.91 -7.88 -15.11
CA ILE A 12 -38.12 -8.64 -14.13
C ILE A 12 -36.70 -8.86 -14.66
N PHE A 13 -36.54 -9.19 -15.94
CA PHE A 13 -35.22 -9.40 -16.56
C PHE A 13 -34.38 -8.11 -16.62
N SER A 14 -35.00 -6.95 -16.85
CA SER A 14 -34.32 -5.66 -16.83
C SER A 14 -33.94 -5.18 -15.42
N LEU A 15 -34.66 -5.61 -14.38
CA LEU A 15 -34.27 -5.37 -12.97
C LEU A 15 -33.09 -6.24 -12.53
N PHE A 16 -32.90 -7.43 -13.12
CA PHE A 16 -31.71 -8.26 -12.83
C PHE A 16 -30.44 -7.76 -13.54
N LEU A 17 -30.57 -7.02 -14.65
CA LEU A 17 -29.42 -6.48 -15.40
C LEU A 17 -28.78 -5.23 -14.75
N SER A 18 -29.48 -4.53 -13.86
CA SER A 18 -28.98 -3.32 -13.21
C SER A 18 -28.13 -3.58 -11.95
N SER A 19 -28.01 -4.83 -11.48
CA SER A 19 -27.33 -5.15 -10.20
C SER A 19 -25.80 -5.26 -10.28
N CYS A 20 -25.18 -5.03 -11.45
CA CYS A 20 -23.75 -5.24 -11.68
C CYS A 20 -22.97 -3.96 -12.04
N ALA A 21 -23.50 -2.78 -11.72
CA ALA A 21 -22.84 -1.51 -11.99
C ALA A 21 -21.83 -1.14 -10.89
N THR A 22 -20.66 -1.81 -10.87
CA THR A 22 -19.54 -1.40 -10.00
C THR A 22 -18.75 -0.28 -10.71
N LYS A 23 -18.59 0.87 -10.05
CA LYS A 23 -17.81 2.01 -10.60
C LYS A 23 -16.36 1.56 -10.76
N MET A 24 -15.87 1.53 -12.00
CA MET A 24 -14.48 1.19 -12.30
C MET A 24 -13.61 2.44 -12.16
N SER A 25 -12.48 2.35 -11.46
CA SER A 25 -11.51 3.46 -11.45
C SER A 25 -10.91 3.63 -12.83
N THR A 26 -10.76 4.87 -13.29
CA THR A 26 -10.05 5.17 -14.54
C THR A 26 -8.54 5.08 -14.31
N GLU A 27 -7.85 4.51 -15.30
CA GLU A 27 -6.38 4.49 -15.33
C GLU A 27 -5.82 5.90 -15.13
N ALA A 28 -4.85 6.02 -14.23
CA ALA A 28 -4.21 7.29 -13.95
C ALA A 28 -3.22 7.63 -15.06
N ASP A 29 -3.33 8.84 -15.62
CA ASP A 29 -2.36 9.32 -16.59
C ASP A 29 -1.01 9.67 -15.93
N ASN A 30 0.02 9.91 -16.74
CA ASN A 30 1.36 10.23 -16.23
C ASN A 30 1.37 11.46 -15.33
N ALA A 31 0.55 12.48 -15.60
CA ALA A 31 0.50 13.68 -14.78
C ALA A 31 -0.15 13.38 -13.41
N GLU A 32 -1.20 12.58 -13.38
CA GLU A 32 -1.81 12.09 -12.14
C GLU A 32 -0.81 11.29 -11.30
N GLN A 33 -0.09 10.35 -11.94
CA GLN A 33 0.90 9.53 -11.27
C GLN A 33 2.05 10.35 -10.68
N GLN A 34 2.57 11.34 -11.41
CA GLN A 34 3.61 12.24 -10.87
C GLN A 34 3.08 13.09 -9.71
N LYS A 35 1.80 13.48 -9.74
CA LYS A 35 1.18 14.24 -8.65
C LYS A 35 1.05 13.40 -7.38
N VAL A 36 0.59 12.15 -7.48
CA VAL A 36 0.58 11.20 -6.35
C VAL A 36 1.99 11.02 -5.80
N LYS A 37 2.96 10.72 -6.67
CA LYS A 37 4.37 10.55 -6.31
C LYS A 37 4.91 11.71 -5.48
N LYS A 38 4.70 12.95 -5.96
CA LYS A 38 5.18 14.16 -5.29
C LYS A 38 4.48 14.38 -3.94
N GLN A 39 3.15 14.22 -3.88
CA GLN A 39 2.39 14.47 -2.64
C GLN A 39 2.69 13.43 -1.56
N VAL A 40 2.81 12.16 -1.93
CA VAL A 40 3.20 11.08 -1.01
C VAL A 40 4.59 11.33 -0.45
N LEU A 41 5.57 11.68 -1.30
CA LEU A 41 6.93 11.99 -0.84
C LEU A 41 6.93 13.16 0.14
N GLN A 42 6.21 14.24 -0.18
CA GLN A 42 6.11 15.41 0.71
C GLN A 42 5.48 15.05 2.06
N LEU A 43 4.40 14.25 2.08
CA LEU A 43 3.76 13.81 3.31
C LEU A 43 4.70 12.97 4.19
N LEU A 44 5.51 12.12 3.58
CA LEU A 44 6.50 11.33 4.29
C LEU A 44 7.57 12.21 4.92
N GLU A 45 8.11 13.16 4.16
CA GLU A 45 9.13 14.09 4.66
C GLU A 45 8.60 14.95 5.81
N GLU A 46 7.35 15.40 5.73
CA GLU A 46 6.67 16.15 6.77
C GLU A 46 6.39 15.30 8.04
N GLU A 47 5.84 14.09 7.89
CA GLU A 47 5.49 13.22 9.03
C GLU A 47 6.74 12.74 9.79
N TYR A 48 7.81 12.43 9.05
CA TYR A 48 9.02 11.84 9.60
C TYR A 48 10.15 12.83 9.83
N ASN A 49 9.96 14.09 9.43
CA ASN A 49 10.92 15.19 9.56
C ASN A 49 12.32 14.81 9.05
N GLN A 50 12.37 14.18 7.87
CA GLN A 50 13.60 13.74 7.23
C GLN A 50 13.38 13.61 5.71
N PRO A 51 14.43 13.79 4.88
CA PRO A 51 14.35 13.60 3.45
C PRO A 51 14.27 12.11 3.07
N PHE A 52 13.56 11.82 1.97
CA PHE A 52 13.49 10.48 1.38
C PHE A 52 13.98 10.49 -0.06
N LYS A 53 14.72 9.45 -0.43
CA LYS A 53 15.12 9.18 -1.81
C LYS A 53 14.20 8.14 -2.41
N ILE A 54 13.64 8.42 -3.57
CA ILE A 54 12.89 7.41 -4.34
C ILE A 54 13.88 6.47 -5.01
N VAL A 55 13.82 5.19 -4.63
CA VAL A 55 14.59 4.10 -5.26
C VAL A 55 13.88 3.66 -6.53
N SER A 56 12.59 3.37 -6.42
CA SER A 56 11.73 3.06 -7.55
C SER A 56 10.29 3.55 -7.32
N PHE A 57 9.60 3.83 -8.42
CA PHE A 57 8.18 4.18 -8.44
C PHE A 57 7.56 3.58 -9.68
N ASN A 58 6.51 2.78 -9.51
CA ASN A 58 5.79 2.15 -10.60
C ASN A 58 4.28 2.29 -10.40
N TYR A 59 3.54 2.37 -11.49
CA TYR A 59 2.08 2.32 -11.49
C TYR A 59 1.63 1.16 -12.36
N LYS A 60 0.69 0.36 -11.86
CA LYS A 60 0.14 -0.78 -12.58
C LYS A 60 -1.37 -0.75 -12.52
N TYR A 61 -2.01 -0.65 -13.69
CA TYR A 61 -3.47 -0.69 -13.81
C TYR A 61 -3.93 -2.09 -14.20
N GLU A 62 -4.79 -2.70 -13.37
CA GLU A 62 -5.19 -4.10 -13.54
C GLU A 62 -6.69 -4.30 -13.37
N THR A 63 -7.16 -5.42 -13.92
CA THR A 63 -8.51 -5.94 -13.65
C THR A 63 -8.40 -7.10 -12.67
N HIS A 64 -9.03 -6.95 -11.51
CA HIS A 64 -9.13 -8.00 -10.51
C HIS A 64 -10.40 -8.82 -10.72
N TYR A 65 -10.25 -10.13 -10.86
CA TYR A 65 -11.33 -11.11 -11.05
C TYR A 65 -11.47 -11.97 -9.79
N PRO A 66 -12.36 -11.63 -8.83
CA PRO A 66 -12.44 -12.32 -7.54
C PRO A 66 -12.71 -13.83 -7.63
N SER A 67 -13.45 -14.26 -8.66
CA SER A 67 -13.76 -15.67 -8.92
C SER A 67 -13.08 -16.23 -10.17
N GLY A 68 -12.03 -15.56 -10.68
CA GLY A 68 -11.23 -16.02 -11.81
C GLY A 68 -11.96 -16.08 -13.16
N ASN A 69 -13.17 -15.51 -13.27
CA ASN A 69 -13.92 -15.45 -14.52
C ASN A 69 -14.47 -14.04 -14.78
N CYS A 70 -14.76 -13.74 -16.05
CA CYS A 70 -15.21 -12.44 -16.52
C CYS A 70 -16.71 -12.14 -16.30
N MET A 71 -17.46 -13.08 -15.72
CA MET A 71 -18.91 -12.92 -15.47
C MET A 71 -19.22 -12.48 -14.03
N ASP A 72 -18.20 -12.29 -13.19
CA ASP A 72 -18.38 -11.84 -11.81
C ASP A 72 -18.69 -10.34 -11.73
N CYS A 73 -19.84 -9.99 -11.17
CA CYS A 73 -20.24 -8.59 -10.99
C CYS A 73 -19.37 -7.83 -9.97
N ARG A 74 -18.48 -8.52 -9.26
CA ARG A 74 -17.50 -7.94 -8.32
C ARG A 74 -16.15 -7.68 -8.98
N ILE A 75 -16.03 -7.80 -10.30
CA ILE A 75 -14.80 -7.40 -11.01
C ILE A 75 -14.48 -5.94 -10.65
N LYS A 76 -13.23 -5.71 -10.28
CA LYS A 76 -12.69 -4.39 -9.96
C LYS A 76 -11.64 -4.02 -10.98
N LYS A 77 -11.58 -2.73 -11.32
CA LYS A 77 -10.43 -2.16 -12.03
C LYS A 77 -9.88 -1.02 -11.23
N TYR A 78 -8.59 -1.09 -10.94
CA TYR A 78 -7.88 -0.06 -10.20
C TYR A 78 -6.39 -0.14 -10.53
N GLY A 79 -5.73 0.98 -10.31
CA GLY A 79 -4.30 1.10 -10.34
C GLY A 79 -3.69 0.96 -8.95
N THR A 80 -2.51 0.38 -8.91
CA THR A 80 -1.68 0.29 -7.72
C THR A 80 -0.43 1.12 -7.95
N TYR A 81 -0.22 2.12 -7.08
CA TYR A 81 1.04 2.86 -6.98
C TYR A 81 1.99 2.11 -6.07
N HIS A 82 3.10 1.65 -6.63
CA HIS A 82 4.16 0.99 -5.90
C HIS A 82 5.31 1.96 -5.64
N PHE A 83 5.67 2.13 -4.37
CA PHE A 83 6.79 2.95 -3.94
C PHE A 83 7.85 2.08 -3.28
N GLN A 84 9.09 2.24 -3.71
CA GLN A 84 10.27 1.86 -2.94
C GLN A 84 11.08 3.12 -2.69
N ILE A 85 11.21 3.48 -1.43
CA ILE A 85 11.92 4.68 -1.00
C ILE A 85 12.93 4.35 0.08
N GLN A 86 13.91 5.20 0.23
CA GLN A 86 14.98 5.06 1.19
C GLN A 86 15.03 6.32 2.03
N ALA A 87 14.96 6.17 3.35
CA ALA A 87 15.32 7.26 4.26
C ALA A 87 16.78 7.65 4.01
N VAL A 88 17.02 8.93 3.69
CA VAL A 88 18.38 9.42 3.42
C VAL A 88 19.11 9.66 4.73
N ASP A 89 18.39 10.22 5.70
CA ASP A 89 18.90 10.40 7.05
C ASP A 89 18.67 9.14 7.89
N ASN A 90 19.53 9.03 8.89
CA ASN A 90 19.78 7.79 9.63
C ASN A 90 18.57 7.33 10.49
N PRO A 91 18.12 6.05 10.43
CA PRO A 91 18.55 4.96 9.56
C PRO A 91 18.05 5.03 8.12
N ILE A 92 18.92 4.53 7.25
CA ILE A 92 18.60 4.02 5.92
C ILE A 92 17.67 2.80 6.07
N ILE A 93 16.37 3.06 6.17
CA ILE A 93 15.33 2.07 6.04
C ILE A 93 14.81 2.14 4.61
N GLU A 94 14.71 0.99 3.95
CA GLU A 94 13.92 0.87 2.73
C GLU A 94 12.46 0.69 3.11
N LEU A 95 11.61 1.59 2.63
CA LEU A 95 10.16 1.54 2.81
C LEU A 95 9.57 1.12 1.46
N GLU A 96 8.90 -0.02 1.45
CA GLU A 96 8.19 -0.54 0.29
C GLU A 96 6.70 -0.62 0.60
N PHE A 97 5.87 0.04 -0.21
CA PHE A 97 4.43 0.10 0.02
C PHE A 97 3.62 0.34 -1.25
N ASN A 98 2.33 0.02 -1.16
CA ASN A 98 1.37 0.14 -2.23
C ASN A 98 0.23 1.08 -1.82
N ILE A 99 -0.28 1.86 -2.77
CA ILE A 99 -1.54 2.60 -2.62
C ILE A 99 -2.44 2.22 -3.79
N ASP A 100 -3.63 1.71 -3.49
CA ASP A 100 -4.61 1.38 -4.51
C ASP A 100 -5.52 2.59 -4.78
N ASP A 101 -5.82 2.84 -6.05
CA ASP A 101 -6.78 3.89 -6.47
C ASP A 101 -8.22 3.37 -6.61
N GLU A 102 -8.53 2.26 -5.95
CA GLU A 102 -9.86 1.66 -6.00
C GLU A 102 -10.94 2.66 -5.56
N ASN A 103 -11.96 2.84 -6.41
CA ASN A 103 -13.06 3.78 -6.19
C ASN A 103 -12.65 5.26 -6.10
N LYS A 104 -11.45 5.66 -6.56
CA LYS A 104 -11.05 7.07 -6.59
C LYS A 104 -12.06 7.91 -7.40
N GLU A 105 -12.46 9.06 -6.86
CA GLU A 105 -13.11 10.13 -7.63
C GLU A 105 -12.07 11.17 -8.07
N SER A 106 -10.99 11.28 -7.31
CA SER A 106 -9.87 12.17 -7.58
C SER A 106 -8.57 11.62 -6.98
N ILE A 107 -7.45 12.19 -7.41
CA ILE A 107 -6.13 11.95 -6.78
C ILE A 107 -6.14 12.24 -5.27
N LYS A 108 -7.00 13.16 -4.82
CA LYS A 108 -7.12 13.50 -3.40
C LYS A 108 -7.50 12.26 -2.58
N ASP A 109 -8.37 11.41 -3.10
CA ASP A 109 -8.86 10.23 -2.37
C ASP A 109 -7.73 9.22 -2.15
N VAL A 110 -6.86 9.05 -3.15
CA VAL A 110 -5.66 8.21 -3.09
C VAL A 110 -4.72 8.69 -1.98
N VAL A 111 -4.44 10.00 -1.96
CA VAL A 111 -3.52 10.61 -0.98
C VAL A 111 -4.11 10.60 0.42
N ASP A 112 -5.42 10.86 0.55
CA ASP A 112 -6.13 10.81 1.83
C ASP A 112 -6.14 9.40 2.43
N SER A 113 -6.37 8.35 1.61
CA SER A 113 -6.30 6.96 2.07
C SER A 113 -4.90 6.63 2.56
N PHE A 114 -3.86 6.97 1.80
CA PHE A 114 -2.48 6.78 2.25
C PHE A 114 -2.19 7.47 3.60
N LYS A 115 -2.61 8.73 3.74
CA LYS A 115 -2.44 9.51 4.98
C LYS A 115 -3.14 8.87 6.17
N LYS A 116 -4.34 8.32 5.95
CA LYS A 116 -5.17 7.70 6.99
C LYS A 116 -4.65 6.33 7.39
N ASP A 117 -4.32 5.50 6.41
CA ASP A 117 -4.19 4.05 6.60
C ASP A 117 -2.73 3.60 6.76
N GLN A 118 -1.76 4.35 6.23
CA GLN A 118 -0.35 3.90 6.16
C GLN A 118 0.65 4.90 6.73
N LEU A 119 0.47 6.21 6.46
CA LEU A 119 1.50 7.23 6.67
C LEU A 119 2.13 7.18 8.06
N LYS A 120 1.35 7.04 9.13
CA LYS A 120 1.85 7.13 10.52
C LYS A 120 2.65 5.92 10.99
N GLU A 121 2.44 4.76 10.38
CA GLU A 121 3.02 3.48 10.84
C GLU A 121 4.09 2.95 9.90
N LEU A 122 4.12 3.46 8.66
CA LEU A 122 4.95 2.94 7.58
C LEU A 122 6.42 2.76 7.95
N TYR A 123 7.04 3.77 8.57
CA TYR A 123 8.46 3.71 8.93
C TYR A 123 8.74 2.60 9.96
N CYS A 124 7.93 2.49 11.00
CA CYS A 124 8.12 1.51 12.07
C CYS A 124 7.74 0.09 11.65
N ASN A 125 6.77 -0.04 10.73
CA ASN A 125 6.48 -1.29 10.04
C ASN A 125 7.66 -1.72 9.15
N SER A 126 8.32 -0.78 8.48
CA SER A 126 9.51 -1.05 7.66
C SER A 126 10.72 -1.45 8.52
N LEU A 127 10.91 -0.81 9.68
CA LEU A 127 11.91 -1.25 10.66
C LEU A 127 11.66 -2.69 11.15
N ARG A 128 10.39 -3.02 11.44
CA ARG A 128 9.98 -4.37 11.82
C ARG A 128 10.28 -5.38 10.71
N ALA A 129 9.96 -5.03 9.46
CA ALA A 129 10.24 -5.85 8.28
C ALA A 129 11.74 -6.07 8.08
N TYR A 130 12.56 -5.04 8.28
CA TYR A 130 14.02 -5.12 8.19
C TYR A 130 14.63 -6.15 9.17
N TYR A 131 14.20 -6.15 10.44
CA TYR A 131 14.62 -7.18 11.39
C TYR A 131 14.17 -8.58 10.97
N ARG A 132 12.93 -8.69 10.48
CA ARG A 132 12.40 -9.98 10.02
C ARG A 132 13.19 -10.53 8.83
N ALA A 133 13.51 -9.69 7.84
CA ALA A 133 14.34 -10.06 6.69
C ALA A 133 15.74 -10.49 7.15
N SER A 134 16.37 -9.71 8.04
CA SER A 134 17.69 -10.06 8.60
C SER A 134 17.72 -11.44 9.27
N ILE A 135 16.64 -11.83 9.95
CA ILE A 135 16.49 -13.17 10.55
C ILE A 135 16.33 -14.25 9.47
N ILE A 136 15.45 -14.03 8.49
CA ILE A 136 15.16 -15.01 7.42
C ILE A 136 16.40 -15.26 6.57
N ASP A 137 17.08 -14.19 6.17
CA ASP A 137 18.21 -14.23 5.25
C ASP A 137 19.54 -14.47 5.98
N LYS A 138 19.50 -14.52 7.33
CA LYS A 138 20.68 -14.66 8.20
C LYS A 138 21.75 -13.59 7.94
N ILE A 139 21.30 -12.36 7.72
CA ILE A 139 22.16 -11.19 7.47
C ILE A 139 22.34 -10.42 8.78
N LYS A 140 23.55 -9.93 9.03
CA LYS A 140 23.78 -9.01 10.15
C LYS A 140 23.07 -7.67 9.94
N VAL A 141 22.30 -7.27 10.96
CA VAL A 141 21.74 -5.93 11.06
C VAL A 141 22.86 -4.90 11.09
N GLU A 142 22.80 -3.94 10.18
CA GLU A 142 23.75 -2.84 10.11
C GLU A 142 23.51 -1.86 11.27
N GLN A 143 24.48 -1.80 12.19
CA GLN A 143 24.57 -0.80 13.26
C GLN A 143 25.54 0.30 12.82
N PRO A 144 25.35 1.58 13.23
CA PRO A 144 24.45 2.05 14.29
C PRO A 144 23.04 2.43 13.81
N ASN A 145 22.77 2.32 12.52
CA ASN A 145 21.63 2.98 11.90
C ASN A 145 20.30 2.54 12.52
N THR A 146 20.13 1.25 12.80
CA THR A 146 18.89 0.75 13.40
C THR A 146 18.57 1.34 14.78
N LYS A 147 19.55 1.70 15.63
CA LYS A 147 19.27 2.29 16.97
C LYS A 147 18.49 3.60 16.90
N LEU A 148 18.73 4.42 15.88
CA LEU A 148 18.01 5.68 15.71
C LEU A 148 16.56 5.43 15.31
N GLY A 149 16.32 4.48 14.40
CA GLY A 149 14.98 4.04 14.01
C GLY A 149 14.22 3.41 15.18
N GLU A 150 14.90 2.57 15.98
CA GLU A 150 14.34 2.00 17.21
C GLU A 150 13.88 3.10 18.18
N LYS A 151 14.73 4.10 18.43
CA LYS A 151 14.40 5.24 19.32
C LYS A 151 13.22 6.03 18.77
N PHE A 152 13.22 6.33 17.47
CA PHE A 152 12.14 7.03 16.80
C PHE A 152 10.81 6.29 16.98
N CYS A 153 10.78 5.00 16.68
CA CYS A 153 9.58 4.17 16.80
C CYS A 153 9.10 4.00 18.24
N SER A 154 10.01 3.84 19.20
CA SER A 154 9.68 3.80 20.63
C SER A 154 9.05 5.10 21.12
N ASN A 155 9.56 6.26 20.70
CA ASN A 155 9.01 7.57 21.08
C ASN A 155 7.57 7.78 20.57
N ARG A 156 7.19 7.07 19.50
CA ARG A 156 5.83 7.08 18.93
C ARG A 156 4.92 6.01 19.53
N GLY A 157 5.41 5.22 20.48
CA GLY A 157 4.67 4.07 21.04
C GLY A 157 4.54 2.88 20.07
N GLN A 158 5.27 2.88 18.96
CA GLN A 158 5.21 1.86 17.90
C GLN A 158 6.35 0.84 18.06
N ALA A 159 6.37 0.15 19.19
CA ALA A 159 7.47 -0.73 19.59
C ALA A 159 7.39 -2.17 19.00
N TRP A 160 6.55 -2.42 17.98
CA TRP A 160 6.33 -3.77 17.44
C TRP A 160 7.58 -4.40 16.81
N TYR A 161 8.58 -3.60 16.43
CA TYR A 161 9.88 -4.10 15.97
C TYR A 161 10.65 -4.87 17.05
N GLN A 162 10.33 -4.67 18.33
CA GLN A 162 11.05 -5.29 19.46
C GLN A 162 10.96 -6.82 19.45
N GLU A 163 9.84 -7.38 18.99
CA GLU A 163 9.63 -8.83 18.86
C GLU A 163 10.76 -9.47 18.03
N TYR A 164 10.94 -8.99 16.79
CA TYR A 164 11.98 -9.49 15.90
C TYR A 164 13.38 -9.06 16.33
N LYS A 165 13.55 -7.84 16.85
CA LYS A 165 14.84 -7.41 17.41
C LYS A 165 15.32 -8.36 18.51
N ASN A 166 14.46 -8.72 19.46
CA ASN A 166 14.82 -9.59 20.57
C ASN A 166 15.19 -10.99 20.09
N TYR A 167 14.44 -11.52 19.11
CA TYR A 167 14.79 -12.78 18.45
C TYR A 167 16.14 -12.70 17.75
N TYR A 168 16.37 -11.65 16.96
CA TYR A 168 17.63 -11.41 16.26
C TYR A 168 18.80 -11.39 17.25
N LEU A 169 18.70 -10.62 18.35
CA LEU A 169 19.77 -10.48 19.33
C LEU A 169 20.14 -11.80 20.02
N LYS A 170 19.18 -12.69 20.22
CA LYS A 170 19.40 -14.02 20.81
C LYS A 170 20.19 -14.97 19.90
N HIS A 171 20.09 -14.79 18.58
CA HIS A 171 20.69 -15.67 17.57
C HIS A 171 21.72 -14.95 16.67
N LYS A 172 22.13 -13.73 17.04
CA LYS A 172 22.94 -12.85 16.19
C LYS A 172 24.28 -13.45 15.75
N ASP A 173 24.81 -14.38 16.54
CA ASP A 173 26.10 -15.05 16.28
C ASP A 173 25.96 -16.12 15.18
N GLU A 174 24.74 -16.47 14.77
CA GLU A 174 24.44 -17.39 13.66
C GLU A 174 24.36 -16.68 12.29
N TYR A 175 24.40 -15.35 12.28
CA TYR A 175 24.20 -14.52 11.08
C TYR A 175 25.54 -14.10 10.47
N LYS A 176 25.58 -14.03 9.14
CA LYS A 176 26.78 -13.75 8.36
C LYS A 176 26.93 -12.26 8.10
#